data_AF-A0A6J7A7J2-F1
#
_entry.id   AF-A0A6J7A7J2-F1
#
_cell.length_a   1.000
_cell.length_b   1.000
_cell.length_c   1.000
_cell.angle_alpha   90.00
_cell.angle_beta   90.00
_cell.angle_gamma   90.00
#
_symmetry.space_group_name_H-M   'P 1'
#
loop_
_entity.id
_entity.type
_entity.pdbx_description
1 polymer ?
#
loop_
_entity_poly.entity_id
_entity_poly.type
_entity_poly.pdbx_seq_one_letter_code
_entity_poly.pdbx_strand_id
1 'polypeptide(L)'
;MAKRSKGLSALRDRSGDVVNLIISYLKQETLGPLKSLGRFVAYGAIGSVFLGIGLILLLVAVLRVLQEETAVFHGNLSWVPYLIVAVLALGIIGLSLWRIGSGPARRRLPKTGASK
;
A
#
# COMPACT_ATOMS: atom_id res chain seq x y z
N MET A 1 -13.33 -28.96 54.87
CA MET A 1 -12.96 -29.01 53.44
C MET A 1 -13.11 -27.68 52.67
N ALA A 2 -13.75 -26.64 53.23
CA ALA A 2 -14.08 -25.38 52.52
C ALA A 2 -12.92 -24.35 52.34
N LYS A 3 -11.78 -24.49 53.03
CA LYS A 3 -10.66 -23.54 52.93
C LYS A 3 -9.86 -23.69 51.64
N ARG A 4 -9.88 -24.90 51.04
CA ARG A 4 -9.10 -25.25 49.85
C ARG A 4 -9.70 -24.72 48.55
N SER A 5 -11.02 -24.55 48.48
CA SER A 5 -11.68 -23.96 47.30
C SER A 5 -11.46 -22.45 47.19
N LYS A 6 -11.50 -21.72 48.32
CA LYS A 6 -11.25 -20.26 48.36
C LYS A 6 -9.84 -19.87 47.92
N GLY A 7 -8.83 -20.68 48.25
CA GLY A 7 -7.45 -20.45 47.81
C GLY A 7 -7.27 -20.64 46.30
N LEU A 8 -7.97 -21.60 45.72
CA LEU A 8 -7.89 -21.89 44.28
C LEU A 8 -8.60 -20.82 43.43
N SER A 9 -9.73 -20.29 43.92
CA SER A 9 -10.40 -19.15 43.26
C SER A 9 -9.57 -17.88 43.34
N ALA A 10 -8.97 -17.54 44.50
CA ALA A 10 -8.12 -16.37 44.64
C ALA A 10 -6.85 -16.41 43.75
N LEU A 11 -6.30 -17.60 43.52
CA LEU A 11 -5.18 -17.78 42.57
C LEU A 11 -5.62 -17.62 41.12
N ARG A 12 -6.82 -18.09 40.78
CA ARG A 12 -7.39 -17.93 39.43
C ARG A 12 -7.75 -16.49 39.12
N ASP A 13 -8.30 -15.76 40.10
CA ASP A 13 -8.64 -14.34 39.96
C ASP A 13 -7.38 -13.50 39.77
N ARG A 14 -6.32 -13.73 40.58
CA ARG A 14 -5.01 -13.08 40.38
C ARG A 14 -4.38 -13.41 39.03
N SER A 15 -4.49 -14.66 38.57
CA SER A 15 -3.95 -15.05 37.27
C SER A 15 -4.70 -14.37 36.13
N GLY A 16 -6.03 -14.22 36.26
CA GLY A 16 -6.86 -13.48 35.32
C GLY A 16 -6.50 -11.99 35.26
N ASP A 17 -6.25 -11.36 36.41
CA ASP A 17 -5.87 -9.94 36.49
C ASP A 17 -4.52 -9.66 35.83
N VAL A 18 -3.52 -10.53 36.04
CA VAL A 18 -2.20 -10.39 35.40
C VAL A 18 -2.30 -10.54 33.88
N VAL A 19 -3.07 -11.53 33.41
CA VAL A 19 -3.32 -11.73 31.98
C VAL A 19 -4.04 -10.53 31.37
N ASN A 20 -5.05 -9.98 32.06
CA ASN A 20 -5.74 -8.78 31.61
C ASN A 20 -4.81 -7.56 31.54
N LEU A 21 -3.86 -7.41 32.46
CA LEU A 21 -2.87 -6.34 32.44
C LEU A 21 -1.92 -6.44 31.24
N ILE A 22 -1.51 -7.65 30.89
CA ILE A 22 -0.65 -7.91 29.71
C ILE A 22 -1.42 -7.62 28.42
N ILE A 23 -2.66 -8.09 28.33
CA ILE A 23 -3.53 -7.85 27.17
C ILE A 23 -3.80 -6.35 27.01
N SER A 24 -4.11 -5.64 28.10
CA SER A 24 -4.39 -4.20 28.06
C SER A 24 -3.16 -3.41 27.66
N TYR A 25 -1.97 -3.76 28.16
CA TYR A 25 -0.71 -3.13 27.77
C TYR A 25 -0.38 -3.37 26.30
N LEU A 26 -0.48 -4.61 25.82
CA LEU A 26 -0.31 -4.92 24.40
C LEU A 26 -1.28 -4.13 23.54
N LYS A 27 -2.54 -3.99 23.98
CA LYS A 27 -3.53 -3.18 23.27
C LYS A 27 -3.13 -1.69 23.29
N GLN A 28 -2.68 -1.16 24.41
CA GLN A 28 -2.26 0.24 24.52
C GLN A 28 -1.09 0.56 23.59
N GLU A 29 -0.09 -0.32 23.59
CA GLU A 29 1.14 -0.12 22.84
C GLU A 29 1.02 -0.48 21.36
N THR A 30 0.03 -1.29 20.96
CA THR A 30 -0.22 -1.62 19.55
C THR A 30 -1.28 -0.75 18.91
N LEU A 31 -2.25 -0.22 19.66
CA LEU A 31 -3.32 0.62 19.10
C LEU A 31 -2.79 1.96 18.57
N GLY A 32 -1.79 2.56 19.23
CA GLY A 32 -1.14 3.77 18.74
C GLY A 32 -0.51 3.58 17.35
N PRO A 33 0.39 2.60 17.18
CA PRO A 33 0.98 2.23 15.88
C PRO A 33 -0.06 1.81 14.84
N LEU A 34 -1.10 1.06 15.23
CA LEU A 34 -2.11 0.59 14.28
C LEU A 34 -2.98 1.74 13.76
N LYS A 35 -3.34 2.70 14.63
CA LYS A 35 -4.09 3.88 14.24
C LYS A 35 -3.28 4.79 13.31
N SER A 36 -1.98 4.96 13.57
CA SER A 36 -1.11 5.76 12.70
C SER A 36 -0.91 5.10 11.33
N LEU A 37 -0.74 3.77 11.30
CA LEU A 37 -0.66 3.00 10.06
C LEU A 37 -1.97 3.06 9.26
N GLY A 38 -3.11 2.91 9.92
CA GLY A 38 -4.43 3.04 9.28
C GLY A 38 -4.61 4.42 8.64
N ARG A 39 -4.20 5.49 9.32
CA ARG A 39 -4.25 6.85 8.77
C ARG A 39 -3.28 7.03 7.58
N PHE A 40 -2.09 6.45 7.65
CA PHE A 40 -1.13 6.47 6.53
C PHE A 40 -1.71 5.77 5.30
N VAL A 41 -2.30 4.59 5.46
CA VAL A 41 -2.96 3.86 4.37
C VAL A 41 -4.14 4.63 3.82
N ALA A 42 -4.96 5.25 4.68
CA ALA A 42 -6.11 6.05 4.25
C ALA A 42 -5.67 7.25 3.39
N TYR A 43 -4.67 8.03 3.84
CA TYR A 43 -4.15 9.13 3.03
C TYR A 43 -3.45 8.66 1.76
N GLY A 44 -2.76 7.52 1.81
CA GLY A 44 -2.18 6.88 0.63
C GLY A 44 -3.24 6.47 -0.39
N ALA A 45 -4.36 5.90 0.06
CA ALA A 45 -5.48 5.51 -0.79
C ALA A 45 -6.13 6.74 -1.45
N ILE A 46 -6.44 7.77 -0.67
CA ILE A 46 -7.00 9.03 -1.20
C ILE A 46 -6.03 9.64 -2.22
N GLY A 47 -4.75 9.75 -1.88
CA GLY A 47 -3.72 10.26 -2.80
C GLY A 47 -3.62 9.43 -4.09
N SER A 48 -3.73 8.10 -3.99
CA SER A 48 -3.69 7.23 -5.16
C SER A 48 -4.87 7.45 -6.11
N VAL A 49 -6.06 7.76 -5.58
CA VAL A 49 -7.25 8.09 -6.38
C VAL A 49 -7.01 9.38 -7.15
N PHE A 50 -6.56 10.44 -6.48
CA PHE A 50 -6.24 11.71 -7.14
C PHE A 50 -5.14 11.56 -8.20
N LEU A 51 -4.08 10.79 -7.90
CA LEU A 51 -3.04 10.50 -8.87
C LEU A 51 -3.57 9.70 -10.07
N GLY A 52 -4.42 8.71 -9.85
CA GLY A 52 -5.04 7.93 -10.92
C GLY A 52 -5.89 8.81 -11.84
N ILE A 53 -6.72 9.68 -11.25
CA ILE A 53 -7.54 10.64 -12.02
C ILE A 53 -6.63 11.58 -12.81
N GLY A 54 -5.65 12.20 -12.17
CA GLY A 54 -4.71 13.12 -12.83
C GLY A 54 -3.96 12.45 -13.98
N LEU A 55 -3.57 11.18 -13.81
CA LEU A 55 -2.91 10.41 -14.86
C LEU A 55 -3.83 10.13 -16.05
N ILE A 56 -5.10 9.77 -15.81
CA ILE A 56 -6.09 9.58 -16.88
C ILE A 56 -6.29 10.89 -17.65
N LEU A 57 -6.43 12.01 -16.95
CA LEU A 57 -6.57 13.31 -17.59
C LEU A 57 -5.33 13.69 -18.41
N LEU A 58 -4.13 13.36 -17.92
CA LEU A 58 -2.88 13.58 -18.66
C LEU A 58 -2.82 12.69 -19.92
N LEU A 59 -3.19 11.41 -19.82
CA LEU A 59 -3.27 10.51 -20.99
C LEU A 59 -4.24 11.04 -22.05
N VAL A 60 -5.40 11.54 -21.62
CA VAL A 60 -6.38 12.16 -22.52
C VAL A 60 -5.82 13.44 -23.14
N ALA A 61 -5.13 14.27 -22.37
CA ALA A 61 -4.49 15.48 -22.90
C ALA A 61 -3.42 15.15 -23.94
N VAL A 62 -2.58 14.14 -23.70
CA VAL A 62 -1.58 13.66 -24.67
C VAL A 62 -2.26 13.13 -25.92
N LEU A 63 -3.30 12.30 -25.78
CA LEU A 63 -4.07 11.80 -26.91
C LEU A 63 -4.62 12.94 -27.75
N ARG A 64 -5.17 13.96 -27.08
CA ARG A 64 -5.79 15.11 -27.71
C ARG A 64 -4.78 15.94 -28.50
N VAL A 65 -3.63 16.27 -27.91
CA VAL A 65 -2.54 16.97 -28.62
C VAL A 65 -2.10 16.18 -29.85
N LEU A 66 -1.98 14.86 -29.72
CA LEU A 66 -1.57 13.98 -30.81
C LEU A 66 -2.64 13.78 -31.90
N GLN A 67 -3.87 14.24 -31.67
CA GLN A 67 -4.95 14.19 -32.67
C GLN A 67 -5.25 15.58 -33.26
N GLU A 68 -5.15 16.64 -32.46
CA GLU A 68 -5.49 18.01 -32.86
C GLU A 68 -4.31 18.72 -33.55
N GLU A 69 -3.07 18.54 -33.06
CA GLU A 69 -1.91 19.29 -33.57
C GLU A 69 -1.17 18.58 -34.71
N THR A 70 -1.39 17.27 -34.88
CA THR A 70 -0.67 16.45 -35.85
C THR A 70 -1.60 15.91 -36.93
N ALA A 71 -1.72 16.68 -38.02
CA ALA A 71 -2.56 16.34 -39.18
C ALA A 71 -2.16 15.01 -39.87
N VAL A 72 -0.95 14.50 -39.61
CA VAL A 72 -0.41 13.26 -40.18
C VAL A 72 -1.19 12.02 -39.73
N PHE A 73 -1.88 12.08 -38.58
CA PHE A 73 -2.65 10.95 -38.06
C PHE A 73 -4.11 10.92 -38.51
N HIS A 74 -4.54 11.79 -39.42
CA HIS A 74 -5.88 11.70 -39.99
C HIS A 74 -6.01 10.58 -41.03
N GLY A 75 -7.22 10.02 -41.19
CA GLY A 75 -7.51 8.95 -42.15
C GLY A 75 -7.03 7.58 -41.68
N ASN A 76 -6.22 6.89 -42.50
CA ASN A 76 -5.82 5.49 -42.27
C ASN A 76 -4.86 5.30 -41.07
N LEU A 77 -4.27 6.38 -40.55
CA LEU A 77 -3.36 6.36 -39.40
C LEU A 77 -4.02 6.81 -38.09
N SER A 78 -5.34 7.00 -38.08
CA SER A 78 -6.10 7.45 -36.91
C SER A 78 -5.99 6.53 -35.69
N TRP A 79 -5.61 5.27 -35.88
CA TRP A 79 -5.38 4.31 -34.80
C TRP A 79 -4.04 4.51 -34.07
N VAL A 80 -3.06 5.16 -34.71
CA VAL A 80 -1.68 5.30 -34.18
C VAL A 80 -1.63 6.12 -32.88
N PRO A 81 -2.34 7.27 -32.74
CA PRO A 81 -2.38 8.00 -31.48
C PRO A 81 -2.87 7.16 -30.30
N TYR A 82 -3.86 6.30 -30.52
CA TYR A 82 -4.38 5.40 -29.47
C TYR A 82 -3.35 4.34 -29.08
N LEU A 83 -2.60 3.79 -30.04
CA LEU A 83 -1.53 2.83 -29.75
C LEU A 83 -0.40 3.47 -28.94
N ILE A 84 0.00 4.69 -29.28
CA ILE A 84 1.03 5.44 -28.53
C ILE A 84 0.59 5.66 -27.07
N VAL A 85 -0.64 6.12 -26.87
CA VAL A 85 -1.19 6.35 -25.53
C VAL A 85 -1.35 5.04 -24.75
N ALA A 86 -1.73 3.94 -25.41
CA ALA A 86 -1.81 2.61 -24.81
C ALA A 86 -0.43 2.12 -24.33
N VAL A 87 0.61 2.26 -25.14
CA VAL A 87 1.99 1.92 -24.75
C VAL A 87 2.46 2.79 -23.59
N LEU A 88 2.15 4.09 -23.62
CA LEU A 88 2.49 5.02 -22.54
C LEU A 88 1.78 4.63 -21.22
N ALA A 89 0.50 4.27 -21.28
CA ALA A 89 -0.24 3.75 -20.12
C ALA A 89 0.37 2.45 -19.57
N LEU A 90 0.73 1.50 -20.44
CA LEU A 90 1.43 0.28 -20.04
C LEU A 90 2.78 0.56 -19.39
N GLY A 91 3.53 1.54 -19.91
CA GLY A 91 4.79 1.99 -19.32
C GLY A 91 4.60 2.54 -17.91
N ILE A 92 3.56 3.33 -17.68
CA ILE A 92 3.25 3.87 -16.35
C ILE A 92 2.81 2.76 -15.38
N ILE A 93 2.00 1.80 -15.85
CA ILE A 93 1.63 0.62 -15.06
C ILE A 93 2.89 -0.16 -14.67
N GLY A 94 3.77 -0.45 -15.64
CA GLY A 94 5.03 -1.15 -15.41
C GLY A 94 5.93 -0.43 -14.40
N LEU A 95 6.08 0.89 -14.54
CA LEU A 95 6.84 1.74 -13.61
C LEU A 95 6.22 1.72 -12.21
N SER A 96 4.90 1.76 -12.11
CA SER A 96 4.18 1.72 -10.84
C SER A 96 4.40 0.38 -10.13
N LEU A 97 4.25 -0.74 -10.85
CA LEU A 97 4.51 -2.08 -10.32
C LEU A 97 5.98 -2.24 -9.89
N TRP A 98 6.92 -1.77 -10.72
CA TRP A 98 8.34 -1.79 -10.37
C TRP A 98 8.63 -0.96 -9.13
N ARG A 99 8.00 0.22 -8.98
CA ARG A 99 8.22 1.11 -7.85
C ARG A 99 7.67 0.55 -6.54
N ILE A 100 6.57 -0.19 -6.60
CA ILE A 100 6.00 -0.95 -5.48
C ILE A 100 6.97 -2.06 -5.05
N GLY A 101 7.49 -2.85 -6.00
CA GLY A 101 8.42 -3.94 -5.72
C GLY A 101 9.84 -3.50 -5.31
N SER A 102 10.27 -2.31 -5.76
CA SER A 102 11.60 -1.75 -5.48
C SER A 102 11.69 -0.94 -4.18
N GLY A 103 10.68 -1.05 -3.31
CA GLY A 103 10.59 -0.32 -2.06
C GLY A 103 11.80 -0.52 -1.12
N PRO A 104 11.95 0.34 -0.09
CA PRO A 104 13.09 0.36 0.83
C PRO A 104 13.40 -0.99 1.50
N ALA A 105 12.41 -1.88 1.60
CA ALA A 105 12.55 -3.23 2.12
C ALA A 105 13.59 -4.06 1.37
N ARG A 106 13.68 -3.93 0.03
CA ARG A 106 14.64 -4.68 -0.79
C ARG A 106 16.09 -4.21 -0.59
N ARG A 107 16.29 -2.98 -0.08
CA ARG A 107 17.62 -2.41 0.21
C ARG A 107 18.23 -2.90 1.53
N ARG A 108 17.47 -3.61 2.36
CA ARG A 108 17.93 -4.15 3.66
C ARG A 108 18.25 -5.64 3.63
N LEU A 109 18.12 -6.28 2.47
CA LEU A 109 18.54 -7.68 2.32
C LEU A 109 20.08 -7.72 2.29
N PRO A 110 20.74 -8.40 3.23
CA PRO A 110 22.17 -8.63 3.16
C PRO A 110 22.49 -9.36 1.85
N LYS A 111 23.55 -8.93 1.16
CA LYS A 111 24.06 -9.68 0.00
C LYS A 111 24.62 -11.02 0.52
N THR A 112 23.81 -12.07 0.50
CA THR A 112 24.29 -13.42 0.75
C THR A 112 25.26 -13.81 -0.37
N GLY A 113 26.53 -13.98 -0.01
CA GLY A 113 27.50 -14.80 -0.74
C GLY A 113 28.09 -14.21 -2.02
N ALA A 114 28.93 -13.17 -1.88
CA ALA A 114 30.05 -12.99 -2.81
C ALA A 114 31.30 -13.61 -2.18
N SER A 115 31.38 -14.94 -2.26
CA SER A 115 32.63 -15.68 -2.08
C SER A 115 32.60 -16.84 -3.07
N LYS A 116 33.27 -16.61 -4.19
CA LYS A 116 34.06 -17.62 -4.90
C LYS A 116 35.37 -16.96 -5.26
#